data_AF-U1XTW0-F1
#
_entry.id   AF-U1XTW0-F1
#
_cell.length_a   1.000
_cell.length_b   1.000
_cell.length_c   1.000
_cell.angle_alpha   90.00
_cell.angle_beta   90.00
_cell.angle_gamma   90.00
#
_symmetry.space_group_name_H-M   'P 1'
#
loop_
_entity.id
_entity.type
_entity.pdbx_description
1 polymer ?
#
loop_
_entity_poly.entity_id
_entity_poly.type
_entity_poly.pdbx_seq_one_letter_code
_entity_poly.pdbx_strand_id
1 'polypeptide(L)'
;MKKAIRWLSTHGHDVQLHTHPEALPKVFWDQQGLPAIPRFMNQYRDVARTRFVVQHFAKLLVEQTGKPILAHRAGSFRWNALTIRALQELNIPLSFNQSMRAMESGRGVHGEPDCLPYIWSNGVIEVPVTERWVPGVPGFRPDRWVSLTYPESPYFKFGSRPIPAWKHPFAPKPAPVTVVLLHSWSLLERDEAGHAVYRDDRLLEGYRKFLRRLVKDCEVITTAEFLELHAQGKIDISRTVNLEQVEAQV
;
A
#
# COMPACT_ATOMS: atom_id res chain seq x y z
N MET A 1 -15.15 3.37 13.49
CA MET A 1 -14.36 2.38 12.71
C MET A 1 -15.19 1.16 12.29
N LYS A 2 -15.73 0.33 13.21
CA LYS A 2 -16.51 -0.88 12.86
C LYS A 2 -17.66 -0.65 11.86
N LYS A 3 -18.46 0.41 12.04
CA LYS A 3 -19.54 0.77 11.10
C LYS A 3 -19.03 1.04 9.68
N ALA A 4 -17.91 1.76 9.54
CA ALA A 4 -17.32 2.07 8.24
C ALA A 4 -16.79 0.80 7.55
N ILE A 5 -16.13 -0.09 8.29
CA ILE A 5 -15.64 -1.38 7.78
C ILE A 5 -16.80 -2.23 7.23
N ARG A 6 -17.89 -2.37 8.00
CA ARG A 6 -19.08 -3.11 7.56
C ARG A 6 -19.68 -2.49 6.31
N TRP A 7 -19.87 -1.16 6.31
CA TRP A 7 -20.42 -0.45 5.17
C TRP A 7 -19.59 -0.67 3.90
N LEU A 8 -18.26 -0.55 3.98
CA LEU A 8 -17.38 -0.81 2.84
C LEU A 8 -17.57 -2.24 2.32
N SER A 9 -17.52 -3.22 3.22
CA SER A 9 -17.63 -4.64 2.85
C SER A 9 -18.97 -5.01 2.22
N THR A 10 -20.09 -4.47 2.73
CA THR A 10 -21.43 -4.74 2.19
C THR A 10 -21.71 -4.04 0.87
N HIS A 11 -20.95 -3.01 0.53
CA HIS A 11 -21.04 -2.29 -0.76
C HIS A 11 -20.00 -2.78 -1.77
N GLY A 12 -19.45 -3.99 -1.57
CA GLY A 12 -18.53 -4.61 -2.52
C GLY A 12 -17.11 -4.05 -2.51
N HIS A 13 -16.77 -3.13 -1.60
CA HIS A 13 -15.38 -2.68 -1.48
C HIS A 13 -14.51 -3.77 -0.85
N ASP A 14 -13.29 -3.84 -1.34
CA ASP A 14 -12.27 -4.72 -0.79
C ASP A 14 -11.66 -4.12 0.48
N VAL A 15 -11.77 -4.85 1.60
CA VAL A 15 -11.31 -4.39 2.91
C VAL A 15 -10.15 -5.28 3.36
N GLN A 16 -8.95 -4.75 3.22
CA GLN A 16 -7.70 -5.45 3.51
C GLN A 16 -6.93 -4.79 4.66
N LEU A 17 -5.87 -5.46 5.12
CA LEU A 17 -5.21 -5.10 6.37
C LEU A 17 -4.18 -3.98 6.18
N HIS A 18 -4.32 -2.92 6.98
CA HIS A 18 -3.35 -1.84 7.09
C HIS A 18 -3.03 -1.52 8.55
N THR A 19 -1.78 -1.69 8.97
CA THR A 19 -1.42 -1.65 10.41
C THR A 19 -0.44 -0.54 10.75
N HIS A 20 -0.82 0.30 11.72
CA HIS A 20 0.02 1.33 12.34
C HIS A 20 0.22 1.03 13.84
N PRO A 21 1.00 -0.01 14.22
CA PRO A 21 1.19 -0.34 15.63
C PRO A 21 1.87 0.77 16.43
N GLU A 22 2.57 1.69 15.77
CA GLU A 22 3.16 2.87 16.41
C GLU A 22 2.12 3.81 17.02
N ALA A 23 0.88 3.78 16.54
CA ALA A 23 -0.23 4.58 17.05
C ALA A 23 -0.90 3.96 18.28
N LEU A 24 -0.57 2.72 18.65
CA LEU A 24 -1.18 2.03 19.77
C LEU A 24 -0.59 2.54 21.10
N PRO A 25 -1.44 2.77 22.12
CA PRO A 25 -0.97 3.23 23.43
C PRO A 25 -0.21 2.11 24.16
N LYS A 26 0.68 2.47 25.08
CA LYS A 26 1.46 1.51 25.89
C LYS A 26 0.57 0.45 26.56
N VAL A 27 -0.58 0.87 27.10
CA VAL A 27 -1.53 -0.02 27.77
C VAL A 27 -2.02 -1.17 26.89
N PHE A 28 -2.14 -0.97 25.57
CA PHE A 28 -2.50 -2.04 24.65
C PHE A 28 -1.45 -3.15 24.68
N TRP A 29 -0.16 -2.80 24.62
CA TRP A 29 0.93 -3.77 24.61
C TRP A 29 1.07 -4.48 25.96
N ASP A 30 0.94 -3.75 27.06
CA ASP A 30 1.00 -4.30 28.42
C ASP A 30 -0.08 -5.38 28.63
N GLN A 31 -1.31 -5.15 28.14
CA GLN A 31 -2.41 -6.12 28.21
C GLN A 31 -2.16 -7.41 27.43
N GLN A 32 -1.23 -7.39 26.47
CA GLN A 32 -0.86 -8.54 25.65
C GLN A 32 0.44 -9.19 26.14
N GLY A 33 1.02 -8.70 27.24
CA GLY A 33 2.32 -9.17 27.74
C GLY A 33 3.49 -8.83 26.80
N LEU A 34 3.35 -7.82 25.95
CA LEU A 34 4.36 -7.43 24.96
C LEU A 34 4.97 -6.05 25.30
N PRO A 35 6.26 -5.82 25.02
CA PRO A 35 6.88 -4.51 25.21
C PRO A 35 6.36 -3.50 24.18
N ALA A 36 6.09 -2.25 24.58
CA ALA A 36 5.62 -1.20 23.66
C ALA A 36 6.69 -0.71 22.67
N ILE A 37 7.96 -1.07 22.88
CA ILE A 37 9.12 -0.71 22.03
C ILE A 37 9.71 -2.01 21.46
N PRO A 38 10.23 -2.01 20.22
CA PRO A 38 10.14 -0.94 19.21
C PRO A 38 8.70 -0.62 18.77
N ARG A 39 8.44 0.63 18.38
CA ARG A 39 7.10 1.07 17.94
C ARG A 39 6.83 0.74 16.48
N PHE A 40 7.86 0.83 15.64
CA PHE A 40 7.73 0.67 14.20
C PHE A 40 7.98 -0.77 13.78
N MET A 41 7.13 -1.32 12.90
CA MET A 41 7.23 -2.72 12.47
C MET A 41 8.55 -3.04 11.77
N ASN A 42 9.13 -2.09 11.03
CA ASN A 42 10.44 -2.29 10.39
C ASN A 42 11.60 -2.48 11.37
N GLN A 43 11.39 -2.17 12.65
CA GLN A 43 12.39 -2.34 13.72
C GLN A 43 12.18 -3.63 14.52
N TYR A 44 11.15 -4.42 14.22
CA TYR A 44 10.88 -5.66 14.96
C TYR A 44 12.00 -6.65 14.66
N ARG A 45 12.45 -7.35 15.71
CA ARG A 45 13.54 -8.34 15.65
C ARG A 45 13.07 -9.78 15.86
N ASP A 46 11.75 -9.96 16.00
CA ASP A 46 11.11 -11.25 16.23
C ASP A 46 9.82 -11.34 15.40
N VAL A 47 9.68 -12.46 14.68
CA VAL A 47 8.52 -12.75 13.85
C VAL A 47 7.25 -12.90 14.68
N ALA A 48 7.33 -13.39 15.92
CA ALA A 48 6.13 -13.61 16.74
C ALA A 48 5.42 -12.30 17.07
N ARG A 49 6.18 -11.20 17.29
CA ARG A 49 5.62 -9.86 17.44
C ARG A 49 4.92 -9.38 16.17
N THR A 50 5.56 -9.55 15.01
CA THR A 50 4.97 -9.14 13.72
C THR A 50 3.70 -9.93 13.44
N ARG A 51 3.75 -11.25 13.62
CA ARG A 51 2.60 -12.14 13.51
C ARG A 51 1.48 -11.73 14.45
N PHE A 52 1.78 -11.43 15.71
CA PHE A 52 0.77 -10.98 16.67
C PHE A 52 0.02 -9.75 16.15
N VAL A 53 0.73 -8.71 15.69
CA VAL A 53 0.11 -7.49 15.16
C VAL A 53 -0.77 -7.82 13.96
N VAL A 54 -0.24 -8.54 12.98
CA VAL A 54 -0.98 -8.87 11.75
C VAL A 54 -2.23 -9.71 12.08
N GLN A 55 -2.08 -10.75 12.90
CA GLN A 55 -3.16 -11.66 13.29
C GLN A 55 -4.24 -10.97 14.11
N HIS A 56 -3.85 -10.14 15.09
CA HIS A 56 -4.80 -9.43 15.96
C HIS A 56 -5.72 -8.52 15.13
N PHE A 57 -5.14 -7.69 14.26
CA PHE A 57 -5.93 -6.76 13.44
C PHE A 57 -6.65 -7.46 12.27
N ALA A 58 -6.09 -8.54 11.72
CA ALA A 58 -6.79 -9.39 10.75
C ALA A 58 -8.07 -9.95 11.37
N LYS A 59 -8.00 -10.52 12.58
CA LYS A 59 -9.16 -11.06 13.29
C LYS A 59 -10.25 -10.00 13.49
N LEU A 60 -9.87 -8.78 13.91
CA LEU A 60 -10.82 -7.69 14.07
C LEU A 60 -11.53 -7.31 12.77
N LEU A 61 -10.84 -7.33 11.63
CA LEU A 61 -11.46 -7.09 10.32
C LEU A 61 -12.38 -8.24 9.91
N VAL A 62 -11.91 -9.49 10.02
CA VAL A 62 -12.70 -10.70 9.69
C VAL A 62 -13.99 -10.75 10.53
N GLU A 63 -13.94 -10.42 11.82
CA GLU A 63 -15.14 -10.35 12.68
C GLU A 63 -16.18 -9.31 12.20
N GLN A 64 -15.77 -8.30 11.43
CA GLN A 64 -16.69 -7.30 10.88
C GLN A 64 -17.14 -7.63 9.46
N THR A 65 -16.30 -8.28 8.65
CA THR A 65 -16.55 -8.49 7.22
C THR A 65 -17.03 -9.90 6.89
N GLY A 66 -16.69 -10.89 7.72
CA GLY A 66 -16.85 -12.31 7.41
C GLY A 66 -15.96 -12.81 6.26
N LYS A 67 -15.03 -11.97 5.76
CA LYS A 67 -14.18 -12.24 4.60
C LYS A 67 -12.73 -12.46 5.06
N PRO A 68 -11.97 -13.38 4.41
CA PRO A 68 -10.56 -13.56 4.73
C PRO A 68 -9.72 -12.32 4.37
N ILE A 69 -8.59 -12.16 5.04
CA ILE A 69 -7.58 -11.16 4.69
C ILE A 69 -6.66 -11.76 3.63
N LEU A 70 -6.58 -11.09 2.49
CA LEU A 70 -5.76 -11.49 1.35
C LEU A 70 -4.51 -10.64 1.21
N ALA A 71 -4.52 -9.41 1.73
CA ALA A 71 -3.43 -8.47 1.59
C ALA A 71 -3.08 -7.72 2.88
N HIS A 72 -1.81 -7.35 2.99
CA HIS A 72 -1.29 -6.49 4.04
C HIS A 72 -0.46 -5.33 3.50
N ARG A 73 -0.62 -4.14 4.11
CA ARG A 73 0.29 -3.00 3.98
C ARG A 73 0.67 -2.47 5.35
N ALA A 74 1.95 -2.35 5.62
CA ALA A 74 2.48 -1.71 6.81
C ALA A 74 2.29 -0.19 6.77
N GLY A 75 1.96 0.38 7.93
CA GLY A 75 1.83 1.81 8.14
C GLY A 75 3.06 2.56 7.69
N SER A 76 2.88 3.62 6.89
CA SER A 76 3.97 4.42 6.33
C SER A 76 5.04 3.60 5.56
N PHE A 77 4.69 2.41 5.06
CA PHE A 77 5.63 1.46 4.44
C PHE A 77 6.76 1.03 5.38
N ARG A 78 6.48 0.95 6.68
CA ARG A 78 7.44 0.50 7.70
C ARG A 78 7.39 -1.01 7.84
N TRP A 79 8.13 -1.73 7.02
CA TRP A 79 8.16 -3.20 7.04
C TRP A 79 9.59 -3.74 6.96
N ASN A 80 9.76 -5.00 7.34
CA ASN A 80 10.99 -5.75 7.13
C ASN A 80 10.68 -7.20 6.74
N ALA A 81 11.69 -8.04 6.54
CA ALA A 81 11.48 -9.42 6.11
C ALA A 81 10.61 -10.26 7.08
N LEU A 82 10.60 -9.95 8.38
CA LEU A 82 9.72 -10.60 9.35
C LEU A 82 8.25 -10.30 9.08
N THR A 83 7.93 -9.16 8.46
CA THR A 83 6.58 -8.89 7.94
C THR A 83 6.21 -9.93 6.90
N ILE A 84 7.06 -10.18 5.91
CA ILE A 84 6.79 -11.14 4.83
C ILE A 84 6.69 -12.58 5.36
N ARG A 85 7.53 -12.97 6.32
CA ARG A 85 7.38 -14.26 7.02
C ARG A 85 6.05 -14.39 7.74
N ALA A 86 5.65 -13.36 8.48
CA ALA A 86 4.37 -13.37 9.19
C ALA A 86 3.17 -13.49 8.24
N LEU A 87 3.24 -12.92 7.03
CA LEU A 87 2.19 -13.09 6.02
C LEU A 87 2.08 -14.55 5.56
N GLN A 88 3.20 -15.21 5.31
CA GLN A 88 3.22 -16.64 4.97
C GLN A 88 2.64 -17.49 6.12
N GLU A 89 3.08 -17.30 7.36
CA GLU A 89 2.57 -18.04 8.53
C GLU A 89 1.06 -17.86 8.74
N LEU A 90 0.51 -16.73 8.31
CA LEU A 90 -0.91 -16.40 8.44
C LEU A 90 -1.72 -16.67 7.17
N ASN A 91 -1.11 -17.27 6.13
CA ASN A 91 -1.73 -17.51 4.83
C ASN A 91 -2.32 -16.25 4.18
N ILE A 92 -1.62 -15.10 4.31
CA ILE A 92 -1.96 -13.85 3.63
C ILE A 92 -1.10 -13.76 2.36
N PRO A 93 -1.66 -14.01 1.17
CA PRO A 93 -0.86 -14.20 -0.05
C PRO A 93 -0.26 -12.91 -0.62
N LEU A 94 -0.81 -11.73 -0.31
CA LEU A 94 -0.38 -10.48 -0.92
C LEU A 94 0.27 -9.52 0.08
N SER A 95 1.37 -8.92 -0.34
CA SER A 95 2.07 -7.83 0.34
C SER A 95 2.03 -6.57 -0.54
N PHE A 96 1.66 -5.43 0.04
CA PHE A 96 1.59 -4.13 -0.64
C PHE A 96 2.53 -3.11 0.02
N ASN A 97 3.74 -3.55 0.34
CA ASN A 97 4.71 -2.92 1.23
C ASN A 97 5.86 -2.24 0.48
N GLN A 98 6.21 -2.70 -0.71
CA GLN A 98 7.35 -2.18 -1.45
C GLN A 98 7.09 -0.78 -1.98
N SER A 99 8.01 0.13 -1.66
CA SER A 99 8.08 1.52 -2.12
C SER A 99 9.56 1.91 -2.17
N MET A 100 10.04 2.32 -3.34
CA MET A 100 11.41 2.87 -3.49
C MET A 100 11.60 4.09 -2.59
N ARG A 101 10.59 4.97 -2.52
CA ARG A 101 10.62 6.13 -1.62
C ARG A 101 10.73 5.72 -0.15
N ALA A 102 10.04 4.66 0.26
CA ALA A 102 10.11 4.16 1.63
C ALA A 102 11.46 3.51 1.93
N MET A 103 12.02 2.77 0.97
CA MET A 103 13.35 2.17 1.07
C MET A 103 14.44 3.23 1.22
N GLU A 104 14.46 4.26 0.35
CA GLU A 104 15.42 5.37 0.45
C GLU A 104 15.33 6.17 1.76
N SER A 105 14.19 6.11 2.45
CA SER A 105 13.98 6.77 3.74
C SER A 105 14.12 5.83 4.94
N GLY A 106 14.64 4.61 4.74
CA GLY A 106 14.87 3.62 5.80
C GLY A 106 13.60 3.07 6.45
N ARG A 107 12.45 3.16 5.76
CA ARG A 107 11.17 2.63 6.23
C ARG A 107 10.93 1.21 5.73
N GLY A 108 11.30 0.91 4.49
CA GLY A 108 11.37 -0.44 3.96
C GLY A 108 12.82 -0.91 3.84
N VAL A 109 13.02 -2.21 3.76
CA VAL A 109 14.34 -2.87 3.65
C VAL A 109 14.69 -3.28 2.22
N HIS A 110 13.73 -3.18 1.29
CA HIS A 110 13.91 -3.59 -0.09
C HIS A 110 12.99 -2.79 -1.02
N GLY A 111 13.43 -2.60 -2.27
CA GLY A 111 12.69 -1.88 -3.30
C GLY A 111 13.22 -2.18 -4.69
N GLU A 112 12.31 -2.48 -5.61
CA GLU A 112 12.56 -2.66 -7.03
C GLU A 112 12.05 -1.45 -7.83
N PRO A 113 12.89 -0.83 -8.68
CA PRO A 113 12.57 0.42 -9.37
C PRO A 113 11.52 0.28 -10.47
N ASP A 114 11.28 -0.94 -10.98
CA ASP A 114 10.30 -1.21 -12.03
C ASP A 114 8.84 -1.21 -11.54
N CYS A 115 8.64 -1.27 -10.22
CA CYS A 115 7.33 -1.38 -9.57
C CYS A 115 6.48 -2.55 -10.11
N LEU A 116 7.10 -3.60 -10.64
CA LEU A 116 6.42 -4.79 -11.13
C LEU A 116 6.18 -5.79 -9.99
N PRO A 117 5.01 -6.45 -9.94
CA PRO A 117 4.79 -7.53 -8.98
C PRO A 117 5.86 -8.62 -9.06
N TYR A 118 6.14 -9.27 -7.94
CA TYR A 118 7.06 -10.40 -7.84
C TYR A 118 6.68 -11.33 -6.70
N ILE A 119 7.24 -12.54 -6.71
CA ILE A 119 7.03 -13.53 -5.65
C ILE A 119 8.24 -13.53 -4.74
N TRP A 120 8.04 -13.43 -3.43
CA TRP A 120 9.08 -13.71 -2.45
C TRP A 120 9.42 -15.21 -2.45
N SER A 121 10.64 -15.60 -2.10
CA SER A 121 11.04 -17.04 -2.04
C SER A 121 10.13 -17.90 -1.15
N ASN A 122 9.35 -17.29 -0.27
CA ASN A 122 8.37 -17.93 0.61
C ASN A 122 6.94 -18.01 0.02
N GLY A 123 6.73 -17.57 -1.22
CA GLY A 123 5.47 -17.64 -1.96
C GLY A 123 4.54 -16.43 -1.81
N VAL A 124 4.84 -15.47 -0.93
CA VAL A 124 4.05 -14.23 -0.82
C VAL A 124 4.27 -13.37 -2.07
N ILE A 125 3.21 -12.88 -2.69
CA ILE A 125 3.28 -11.97 -3.84
C ILE A 125 3.42 -10.54 -3.33
N GLU A 126 4.49 -9.85 -3.70
CA GLU A 126 4.59 -8.41 -3.54
C GLU A 126 3.92 -7.68 -4.70
N VAL A 127 3.06 -6.72 -4.38
CA VAL A 127 2.45 -5.77 -5.31
C VAL A 127 2.94 -4.36 -4.95
N PRO A 128 4.00 -3.88 -5.62
CA PRO A 128 4.62 -2.60 -5.29
C PRO A 128 3.68 -1.41 -5.50
N VAL A 129 3.88 -0.33 -4.73
CA VAL A 129 3.23 0.93 -5.10
C VAL A 129 3.81 1.42 -6.42
N THR A 130 2.96 1.95 -7.31
CA THR A 130 3.44 2.59 -8.53
C THR A 130 4.18 3.88 -8.19
N GLU A 131 5.47 3.89 -8.46
CA GLU A 131 6.37 5.01 -8.23
C GLU A 131 7.15 5.36 -9.48
N ARG A 132 7.66 6.59 -9.54
CA ARG A 132 8.57 7.02 -10.60
C ARG A 132 9.73 7.81 -10.02
N TRP A 133 10.89 7.62 -10.61
CA TRP A 133 12.04 8.49 -10.37
C TRP A 133 11.79 9.86 -11.01
N VAL A 134 12.01 10.91 -10.25
CA VAL A 134 11.97 12.29 -10.72
C VAL A 134 13.35 12.90 -10.52
N PRO A 135 14.10 13.16 -11.61
CA PRO A 135 15.36 13.86 -11.53
C PRO A 135 15.20 15.22 -10.86
N GLY A 136 16.15 15.51 -10.00
CA GLY A 136 16.33 16.76 -9.33
C GLY A 136 16.70 17.87 -10.30
N VAL A 137 16.84 19.07 -9.75
CA VAL A 137 17.42 20.21 -10.46
C VAL A 137 18.60 20.66 -9.61
N PRO A 138 19.83 20.63 -10.14
CA PRO A 138 21.03 21.02 -9.38
C PRO A 138 20.84 22.37 -8.67
N GLY A 139 21.16 22.42 -7.38
CA GLY A 139 21.02 23.63 -6.55
C GLY A 139 19.59 24.02 -6.15
N PHE A 140 18.55 23.30 -6.61
CA PHE A 140 17.16 23.63 -6.30
C PHE A 140 16.40 22.50 -5.61
N ARG A 141 16.49 21.27 -6.14
CA ARG A 141 15.77 20.12 -5.56
C ARG A 141 16.56 18.82 -5.78
N PRO A 142 16.65 17.94 -4.78
CA PRO A 142 17.26 16.63 -4.94
C PRO A 142 16.37 15.72 -5.79
N ASP A 143 17.01 14.71 -6.39
CA ASP A 143 16.32 13.58 -7.01
C ASP A 143 15.41 12.89 -5.99
N ARG A 144 14.33 12.26 -6.47
CA ARG A 144 13.39 11.57 -5.59
C ARG A 144 12.49 10.59 -6.32
N TRP A 145 12.04 9.58 -5.59
CA TRP A 145 10.86 8.80 -5.98
C TRP A 145 9.56 9.51 -5.60
N VAL A 146 8.57 9.43 -6.48
CA VAL A 146 7.23 9.96 -6.26
C VAL A 146 6.20 8.88 -6.53
N SER A 147 5.31 8.67 -5.57
CA SER A 147 4.22 7.68 -5.67
C SER A 147 3.01 8.22 -6.41
N LEU A 148 2.38 7.35 -7.19
CA LEU A 148 1.10 7.59 -7.82
C LEU A 148 0.03 7.74 -6.73
N THR A 149 -0.51 8.94 -6.60
CA THR A 149 -1.37 9.33 -5.48
C THR A 149 -2.56 10.15 -5.95
N TYR A 150 -3.69 10.03 -5.25
CA TYR A 150 -4.79 10.98 -5.34
C TYR A 150 -4.94 11.79 -4.03
N PRO A 151 -4.99 13.13 -4.09
CA PRO A 151 -4.87 13.96 -5.29
C PRO A 151 -3.46 13.85 -5.87
N GLU A 152 -3.30 14.22 -7.15
CA GLU A 152 -2.01 14.10 -7.83
C GLU A 152 -0.92 14.86 -7.09
N SER A 153 0.21 14.20 -6.87
CA SER A 153 1.42 14.89 -6.45
C SER A 153 1.77 15.98 -7.48
N PRO A 154 2.17 17.20 -7.06
CA PRO A 154 2.67 18.21 -7.99
C PRO A 154 3.82 17.70 -8.87
N TYR A 155 4.54 16.69 -8.39
CA TYR A 155 5.68 16.04 -9.04
C TYR A 155 5.31 14.76 -9.82
N PHE A 156 4.08 14.28 -9.71
CA PHE A 156 3.54 13.14 -10.45
C PHE A 156 2.14 13.48 -10.94
N LYS A 157 2.09 14.11 -12.12
CA LYS A 157 0.85 14.48 -12.81
C LYS A 157 0.50 13.42 -13.83
N PHE A 158 -0.72 12.90 -13.76
CA PHE A 158 -1.14 11.70 -14.50
C PHE A 158 -2.62 11.76 -14.95
N GLY A 159 -3.29 12.90 -14.79
CA GLY A 159 -4.69 13.04 -15.17
C GLY A 159 -5.25 14.45 -15.03
N SER A 160 -4.52 15.43 -14.50
CA SER A 160 -5.00 16.81 -14.29
C SER A 160 -4.89 17.74 -15.50
N ARG A 161 -4.29 17.30 -16.62
CA ARG A 161 -4.15 18.08 -17.87
C ARG A 161 -4.60 17.25 -19.08
N PRO A 162 -5.04 17.86 -20.20
CA PRO A 162 -5.19 17.14 -21.46
C PRO A 162 -3.86 16.48 -21.79
N ILE A 163 -3.84 15.16 -21.72
CA ILE A 163 -2.68 14.36 -22.07
C ILE A 163 -2.79 14.15 -23.59
N PRO A 164 -1.80 14.59 -24.40
CA PRO A 164 -1.83 14.27 -25.82
C PRO A 164 -1.78 12.74 -25.99
N ALA A 165 -2.45 12.20 -27.01
CA ALA A 165 -2.78 10.78 -27.17
C ALA A 165 -1.61 9.77 -27.01
N TRP A 166 -0.36 10.22 -27.09
CA TRP A 166 0.87 9.43 -26.95
C TRP A 166 1.42 9.27 -25.51
N LYS A 167 0.85 9.89 -24.48
CA LYS A 167 1.44 9.92 -23.12
C LYS A 167 0.48 9.45 -22.05
N HIS A 168 -0.12 8.26 -22.21
CA HIS A 168 -0.90 7.64 -21.15
C HIS A 168 -0.16 7.79 -19.80
N PRO A 169 -0.84 8.07 -18.67
CA PRO A 169 -0.17 8.27 -17.38
C PRO A 169 0.75 7.13 -16.95
N PHE A 170 0.51 5.95 -17.53
CA PHE A 170 1.28 4.72 -17.32
C PHE A 170 2.12 4.34 -18.55
N ALA A 171 2.40 5.26 -19.48
CA ALA A 171 3.29 5.04 -20.62
C ALA A 171 4.77 4.94 -20.17
N PRO A 172 5.64 4.19 -20.88
CA PRO A 172 5.47 3.67 -22.25
C PRO A 172 4.69 2.34 -22.38
N LYS A 173 4.43 1.62 -21.29
CA LYS A 173 3.43 0.55 -21.21
C LYS A 173 2.90 0.50 -19.77
N PRO A 174 1.58 0.48 -19.53
CA PRO A 174 1.08 0.25 -18.20
C PRO A 174 1.68 -1.05 -17.68
N ALA A 175 2.28 -1.00 -16.48
CA ALA A 175 2.58 -2.21 -15.73
C ALA A 175 1.30 -3.07 -15.69
N PRO A 176 1.41 -4.41 -15.71
CA PRO A 176 0.25 -5.29 -15.68
C PRO A 176 -0.69 -4.96 -14.51
N VAL A 177 -0.15 -4.37 -13.43
CA VAL A 177 -0.90 -3.78 -12.33
C VAL A 177 -0.35 -2.41 -11.97
N THR A 178 -1.27 -1.46 -11.74
CA THR A 178 -0.95 -0.11 -11.28
C THR A 178 -1.66 0.16 -9.96
N VAL A 179 -0.92 0.67 -8.97
CA VAL A 179 -1.42 0.96 -7.62
C VAL A 179 -1.49 2.48 -7.41
N VAL A 180 -2.70 3.01 -7.29
CA VAL A 180 -2.95 4.41 -6.93
C VAL A 180 -3.19 4.50 -5.43
N LEU A 181 -2.38 5.30 -4.72
CA LEU A 181 -2.59 5.56 -3.30
C LEU A 181 -3.60 6.68 -3.06
N LEU A 182 -4.58 6.45 -2.21
CA LEU A 182 -5.52 7.45 -1.74
C LEU A 182 -5.74 7.26 -0.24
N HIS A 183 -5.84 8.36 0.50
CA HIS A 183 -6.33 8.33 1.87
C HIS A 183 -7.70 9.01 1.92
N SER A 184 -8.56 8.68 2.89
CA SER A 184 -9.87 9.35 2.98
C SER A 184 -9.75 10.87 3.18
N TRP A 185 -8.73 11.33 3.90
CA TRP A 185 -8.44 12.75 4.06
C TRP A 185 -7.90 13.43 2.80
N SER A 186 -7.55 12.68 1.74
CA SER A 186 -7.28 13.24 0.40
C SER A 186 -8.50 13.93 -0.21
N LEU A 187 -9.70 13.60 0.28
CA LEU A 187 -10.98 14.13 -0.18
C LEU A 187 -11.45 15.31 0.69
N LEU A 188 -10.62 15.78 1.63
CA LEU A 188 -10.94 16.82 2.60
C LEU A 188 -9.97 17.99 2.45
N GLU A 189 -10.42 19.20 2.80
CA GLU A 189 -9.55 20.38 2.88
C GLU A 189 -8.87 20.47 4.25
N ARG A 190 -7.80 21.26 4.34
CA ARG A 190 -7.16 21.59 5.62
C ARG A 190 -7.76 22.89 6.15
N ASP A 191 -8.20 22.89 7.41
CA ASP A 191 -8.54 24.13 8.12
C ASP A 191 -7.27 24.87 8.58
N GLU A 192 -7.45 26.03 9.22
CA GLU A 192 -6.35 26.86 9.73
C GLU A 192 -5.52 26.16 10.83
N ALA A 193 -6.12 25.20 11.54
CA ALA A 193 -5.46 24.37 12.54
C ALA A 193 -4.80 23.11 11.93
N GLY A 194 -4.93 22.89 10.63
CA GLY A 194 -4.39 21.73 9.92
C GLY A 194 -5.25 20.46 10.01
N HIS A 195 -6.47 20.53 10.55
CA HIS A 195 -7.39 19.40 10.57
C HIS A 195 -8.00 19.16 9.19
N ALA A 196 -8.32 17.89 8.89
CA ALA A 196 -9.01 17.53 7.67
C ALA A 196 -10.52 17.78 7.83
N VAL A 197 -11.09 18.71 7.05
CA VAL A 197 -12.49 19.13 7.12
C VAL A 197 -13.15 19.01 5.75
N TYR A 198 -14.41 18.59 5.76
CA TYR A 198 -15.24 18.68 4.56
C TYR A 198 -15.69 20.13 4.38
N ARG A 199 -15.46 20.70 3.20
CA ARG A 199 -15.94 22.06 2.85
C ARG A 199 -17.01 22.00 1.77
N ASP A 200 -16.72 21.28 0.70
CA ASP A 200 -17.60 21.07 -0.44
C ASP A 200 -17.21 19.80 -1.21
N ASP A 201 -17.93 19.52 -2.29
CA ASP A 201 -17.73 18.34 -3.14
C ASP A 201 -16.55 18.47 -4.14
N ARG A 202 -15.78 19.56 -4.14
CA ARG A 202 -14.78 19.83 -5.18
C ARG A 202 -13.73 18.73 -5.31
N LEU A 203 -13.19 18.26 -4.18
CA LEU A 203 -12.20 17.17 -4.16
C LEU A 203 -12.83 15.83 -4.52
N LEU A 204 -14.07 15.58 -4.08
CA LEU A 204 -14.81 14.37 -4.43
C LEU A 204 -15.13 14.30 -5.94
N GLU A 205 -15.57 15.41 -6.53
CA GLU A 205 -15.79 15.54 -7.97
C GLU A 205 -14.49 15.41 -8.76
N GLY A 206 -13.39 15.93 -8.22
CA GLY A 206 -12.05 15.69 -8.75
C GLY A 206 -11.73 14.20 -8.84
N TYR A 207 -12.05 13.45 -7.78
CA TYR A 207 -11.81 12.01 -7.72
C TYR A 207 -12.70 11.24 -8.70
N ARG A 208 -14.00 11.58 -8.78
CA ARG A 208 -14.93 11.02 -9.77
C ARG A 208 -14.47 11.26 -11.21
N LYS A 209 -13.94 12.45 -11.51
CA LYS A 209 -13.37 12.77 -12.83
C LYS A 209 -12.10 11.95 -13.11
N PHE A 210 -11.25 11.80 -12.10
CA PHE A 210 -10.05 10.98 -12.20
C PHE A 210 -10.39 9.50 -12.48
N LEU A 211 -11.27 8.89 -11.68
CA LEU A 211 -11.70 7.51 -11.89
C LEU A 211 -12.33 7.30 -13.27
N ARG A 212 -13.24 8.19 -13.70
CA ARG A 212 -13.87 8.12 -15.04
C ARG A 212 -12.86 8.16 -16.19
N ARG A 213 -11.66 8.68 -15.99
CA ARG A 213 -10.59 8.65 -16.99
C ARG A 213 -9.84 7.33 -16.92
N LEU A 214 -9.48 6.87 -15.71
CA LEU A 214 -8.72 5.65 -15.50
C LEU A 214 -9.48 4.40 -16.00
N VAL A 215 -10.78 4.31 -15.74
CA VAL A 215 -11.60 3.15 -16.11
C VAL A 215 -11.90 3.02 -17.61
N LYS A 216 -11.42 3.96 -18.45
CA LYS A 216 -11.51 3.83 -19.91
C LYS A 216 -10.47 2.85 -20.46
N ASP A 217 -9.31 2.81 -19.81
CA ASP A 217 -8.12 2.12 -20.30
C ASP A 217 -7.64 1.02 -19.33
N CYS A 218 -8.24 0.95 -18.13
CA CYS A 218 -7.84 0.02 -17.07
C CYS A 218 -9.06 -0.53 -16.34
N GLU A 219 -8.95 -1.76 -15.86
CA GLU A 219 -9.92 -2.35 -14.93
C GLU A 219 -9.51 -2.03 -13.49
N VAL A 220 -10.49 -1.72 -12.64
CA VAL A 220 -10.26 -1.55 -11.19
C VAL A 220 -10.62 -2.85 -10.51
N ILE A 221 -9.60 -3.54 -10.02
CA ILE A 221 -9.71 -4.87 -9.44
C ILE A 221 -9.50 -4.84 -7.92
N THR A 222 -10.12 -5.80 -7.25
CA THR A 222 -9.91 -6.19 -5.86
C THR A 222 -8.71 -7.15 -5.73
N THR A 223 -8.31 -7.44 -4.50
CA THR A 223 -7.26 -8.42 -4.23
C THR A 223 -7.67 -9.86 -4.59
N ALA A 224 -8.95 -10.20 -4.47
CA ALA A 224 -9.46 -11.50 -4.91
C ALA A 224 -9.38 -11.64 -6.44
N GLU A 225 -9.82 -10.62 -7.17
CA GLU A 225 -9.71 -10.58 -8.64
C GLU A 225 -8.25 -10.58 -9.10
N PHE A 226 -7.35 -9.88 -8.40
CA PHE A 226 -5.91 -9.96 -8.69
C PHE A 226 -5.40 -11.41 -8.60
N LEU A 227 -5.75 -12.14 -7.53
CA LEU A 227 -5.33 -13.54 -7.36
C LEU A 227 -5.94 -14.45 -8.43
N GLU A 228 -7.19 -14.21 -8.82
CA GLU A 228 -7.84 -14.94 -9.90
C GLU A 228 -7.15 -14.68 -11.25
N LEU A 229 -6.87 -13.42 -11.58
CA LEU A 229 -6.18 -13.03 -12.81
C LEU A 229 -4.75 -13.60 -12.85
N HIS A 230 -4.05 -13.65 -11.71
CA HIS A 230 -2.77 -14.32 -11.58
C HIS A 230 -2.90 -15.84 -11.82
N ALA A 231 -3.86 -16.51 -11.18
CA ALA A 231 -4.10 -17.94 -11.37
C ALA A 231 -4.47 -18.32 -12.82
N GLN A 232 -5.11 -17.39 -13.54
CA GLN A 232 -5.43 -17.52 -14.97
C GLN A 232 -4.25 -17.16 -15.89
N GLY A 233 -3.10 -16.73 -15.36
CA GLY A 233 -1.95 -16.28 -16.15
C GLY A 233 -2.14 -14.94 -16.87
N LYS A 234 -3.17 -14.16 -16.51
CA LYS A 234 -3.42 -12.82 -17.06
C LYS A 234 -2.55 -11.75 -16.41
N ILE A 235 -2.16 -11.98 -15.15
CA ILE A 235 -1.10 -11.23 -14.47
C ILE A 235 0.09 -12.18 -14.32
N ASP A 236 1.05 -12.08 -15.23
CA ASP A 236 2.28 -12.88 -15.17
C ASP A 236 3.23 -12.32 -14.09
N ILE A 237 3.63 -13.19 -13.17
CA ILE A 237 4.58 -12.91 -12.09
C ILE A 237 5.65 -13.99 -12.08
N SER A 238 6.58 -13.90 -13.03
CA SER A 238 7.67 -14.85 -13.19
C SER A 238 8.90 -14.53 -12.33
N ARG A 239 9.05 -13.28 -11.86
CA ARG A 239 10.17 -12.87 -11.02
C ARG A 239 10.00 -13.40 -9.59
N THR A 240 11.05 -14.06 -9.09
CA THR A 240 11.19 -14.41 -7.67
C THR A 240 12.31 -13.60 -7.02
N VAL A 241 12.06 -13.05 -5.82
CA VAL A 241 13.05 -12.34 -5.01
C VAL A 241 13.33 -13.15 -3.74
N ASN A 242 14.61 -13.34 -3.43
CA ASN A 242 15.04 -14.13 -2.29
C ASN A 242 14.83 -13.33 -0.98
N LEU A 243 13.94 -13.83 -0.11
CA LEU A 243 13.60 -13.19 1.16
C LEU A 243 14.77 -13.23 2.14
N GLU A 244 15.53 -14.33 2.15
CA GLU A 244 16.68 -14.54 3.04
C GLU A 244 17.77 -13.46 2.83
N GLN A 245 17.94 -12.95 1.60
CA GLN A 245 18.86 -11.84 1.32
C GLN A 245 18.43 -10.51 1.97
N VAL A 246 17.13 -10.32 2.15
CA VAL A 246 16.56 -9.14 2.81
C VAL A 246 16.60 -9.29 4.33
N GLU A 247 16.51 -10.51 4.84
CA GLU A 247 16.61 -10.81 6.28
C GLU A 247 17.95 -10.48 6.90
N ALA A 248 19.03 -10.60 6.14
CA ALA A 248 20.37 -10.21 6.60
C ALA A 248 20.49 -8.72 7.00
N GLN A 249 19.47 -7.90 6.68
CA GLN A 249 19.39 -6.48 6.99
C GLN A 249 18.52 -6.17 8.23
N VAL A 250 17.92 -7.20 8.85
CA VAL A 250 16.97 -7.12 9.98
C VAL A 250 17.62 -7.51 11.30
#